data_AF-A0A3D0VSR3-F1
#
_entry.id   AF-A0A3D0VSR3-F1
#
_cell.length_a   1.000
_cell.length_b   1.000
_cell.length_c   1.000
_cell.angle_alpha   90.00
_cell.angle_beta   90.00
_cell.angle_gamma   90.00
#
_symmetry.space_group_name_H-M   'P 1'
#
loop_
_entity.id
_entity.type
_entity.pdbx_description
1 polymer ?
#
loop_
_entity_poly.entity_id
_entity_poly.type
_entity_poly.pdbx_seq_one_letter_code
_entity_poly.pdbx_strand_id
1 'polypeptide(L)'
;MDQENPQQKEQPNNPLHGVKLITMLEQLVEHYGWERLAAKININCFKKDPSIKSSLTFLRKTPWARDEVERLYLFFDKKRQLKQAKAKPKPDRMEF
;
A
#
# COMPACT_ATOMS: atom_id res chain seq x y z
N MET A 1 -17.65 12.86 15.84
CA MET A 1 -17.41 12.58 14.41
C MET A 1 -16.11 11.83 14.34
N ASP A 2 -16.23 10.55 14.61
CA ASP A 2 -15.14 9.69 15.02
C ASP A 2 -14.72 8.91 13.78
N GLN A 3 -13.44 9.01 13.47
CA GLN A 3 -12.82 8.47 12.28
C GLN A 3 -12.91 6.94 12.34
N GLU A 4 -13.94 6.36 11.75
CA GLU A 4 -14.11 4.91 11.63
C GLU A 4 -12.92 4.33 10.86
N ASN A 5 -12.00 3.73 11.59
CA ASN A 5 -10.95 2.84 11.10
C ASN A 5 -11.46 1.40 11.26
N PRO A 6 -12.13 0.80 10.26
CA PRO A 6 -12.43 -0.62 10.33
C PRO A 6 -11.15 -1.36 9.98
N GLN A 7 -10.46 -1.78 11.02
CA GLN A 7 -9.60 -2.95 11.09
C GLN A 7 -9.85 -3.97 9.96
N GLN A 8 -8.98 -4.03 8.95
CA GLN A 8 -9.01 -5.09 7.94
C GLN A 8 -7.77 -5.98 8.09
N LYS A 9 -7.94 -6.90 9.04
CA LYS A 9 -7.31 -8.22 9.19
C LYS A 9 -6.47 -8.66 7.99
N GLU A 10 -5.23 -9.04 8.28
CA GLU A 10 -4.43 -9.98 7.50
C GLU A 10 -5.30 -11.14 7.01
N GLN A 11 -5.59 -11.18 5.71
CA GLN A 11 -6.20 -12.34 5.05
C GLN A 11 -5.10 -13.05 4.25
N PRO A 12 -4.71 -14.28 4.62
CA PRO A 12 -3.55 -14.98 4.07
C PRO A 12 -3.87 -15.73 2.75
N ASN A 13 -4.78 -15.21 1.93
CA ASN A 13 -5.13 -15.86 0.67
C ASN A 13 -5.85 -14.89 -0.28
N ASN A 14 -5.13 -14.10 -1.07
CA ASN A 14 -5.66 -13.72 -2.39
C ASN A 14 -4.55 -13.29 -3.38
N PRO A 15 -4.40 -13.99 -4.51
CA PRO A 15 -3.43 -13.68 -5.56
C PRO A 15 -3.90 -12.48 -6.40
N LEU A 16 -3.17 -11.36 -6.33
CA LEU A 16 -3.10 -10.31 -7.37
C LEU A 16 -4.42 -9.74 -7.94
N HIS A 17 -5.48 -9.56 -7.15
CA HIS A 17 -6.70 -8.95 -7.70
C HIS A 17 -6.58 -7.43 -7.87
N GLY A 18 -6.34 -6.97 -9.10
CA GLY A 18 -6.69 -5.63 -9.63
C GLY A 18 -6.53 -4.47 -8.64
N VAL A 19 -5.29 -4.20 -8.23
CA VAL A 19 -5.01 -3.23 -7.17
C VAL A 19 -5.46 -1.84 -7.60
N LYS A 20 -6.50 -1.32 -6.95
CA LYS A 20 -6.98 0.04 -7.18
C LYS A 20 -6.00 1.03 -6.53
N LEU A 21 -5.87 2.22 -7.11
CA LEU A 21 -5.07 3.31 -6.53
C LEU A 21 -5.43 3.60 -5.06
N ILE A 22 -6.71 3.43 -4.71
CA ILE A 22 -7.22 3.55 -3.34
C ILE A 22 -6.58 2.53 -2.40
N THR A 23 -6.51 1.27 -2.84
CA THR A 23 -5.98 0.15 -2.07
C THR A 23 -4.47 0.25 -1.92
N MET A 24 -3.76 0.71 -2.97
CA MET A 24 -2.32 1.00 -2.86
C MET A 24 -2.07 2.06 -1.81
N LEU A 25 -2.83 3.16 -1.86
CA LEU A 25 -2.67 4.26 -0.91
C LEU A 25 -3.02 3.82 0.51
N GLU A 26 -4.12 3.11 0.72
CA GLU A 26 -4.53 2.58 2.03
C GLU A 26 -3.45 1.68 2.64
N GLN A 27 -2.91 0.72 1.88
CA GLN A 27 -1.83 -0.14 2.37
C GLN A 27 -0.57 0.65 2.71
N LEU A 28 -0.21 1.64 1.89
CA LEU A 28 0.97 2.47 2.16
C LEU A 28 0.78 3.32 3.42
N VAL A 29 -0.39 3.91 3.59
CA VAL A 29 -0.73 4.71 4.77
C VAL A 29 -0.81 3.84 6.02
N GLU A 30 -1.41 2.66 5.94
CA GLU A 30 -1.48 1.71 7.07
C GLU A 30 -0.08 1.26 7.52
N HIS A 31 0.83 1.04 6.57
CA HIS A 31 2.14 0.49 6.86
C HIS A 31 3.22 1.54 7.19
N TYR A 32 3.13 2.76 6.66
CA TYR A 32 4.10 3.84 6.88
C TYR A 32 3.55 5.04 7.65
N GLY A 33 2.24 5.28 7.60
CA GLY A 33 1.62 6.49 8.11
C GLY A 33 1.75 7.70 7.18
N TRP A 34 0.87 8.68 7.37
CA TRP A 34 0.82 9.90 6.56
C TRP A 34 2.10 10.74 6.64
N GLU A 35 2.74 10.81 7.80
CA GLU A 35 3.97 11.60 7.99
C GLU A 35 5.12 11.09 7.11
N ARG A 36 5.32 9.76 7.08
CA ARG A 36 6.36 9.15 6.25
C ARG A 36 6.02 9.21 4.78
N LEU A 37 4.74 9.08 4.41
CA LEU A 37 4.31 9.31 3.03
C LEU A 37 4.58 10.76 2.62
N ALA A 38 4.27 11.74 3.46
CA ALA A 38 4.52 13.15 3.19
C ALA A 38 6.01 13.49 3.10
N ALA A 39 6.86 12.75 3.81
CA ALA A 39 8.32 12.88 3.70
C ALA A 39 8.87 12.32 2.39
N LYS A 40 8.29 11.22 1.88
CA LYS A 40 8.69 10.62 0.60
C LYS A 40 8.07 11.33 -0.61
N ILE A 41 6.79 11.64 -0.51
CA ILE A 41 5.98 12.31 -1.51
C ILE A 41 5.60 13.63 -0.88
N ASN A 42 6.39 14.68 -1.17
CA ASN A 42 6.22 16.00 -0.56
C ASN A 42 5.00 16.74 -1.12
N ILE A 43 3.82 16.18 -0.85
CA ILE A 43 2.53 16.77 -1.20
C ILE A 43 1.84 17.28 0.06
N ASN A 44 1.31 18.50 -0.04
CA ASN A 44 0.54 19.10 1.05
C ASN A 44 -0.73 18.32 1.38
N CYS A 45 -1.22 17.49 0.46
CA CYS A 45 -2.41 16.67 0.69
C CYS A 45 -2.25 15.76 1.92
N PHE A 46 -1.07 15.17 2.13
CA PHE A 46 -0.83 14.29 3.27
C PHE A 46 -0.55 15.03 4.58
N LYS A 47 -0.18 16.32 4.52
CA LYS A 47 0.11 17.15 5.70
C LYS A 47 -1.12 17.89 6.23
N LYS A 48 -1.99 18.35 5.33
CA LYS A 48 -3.10 19.26 5.66
C LYS A 48 -4.44 18.55 5.83
N ASP A 49 -4.75 17.59 4.96
CA ASP A 49 -6.00 16.82 4.97
C ASP A 49 -5.69 15.33 4.73
N PRO A 50 -5.10 14.63 5.72
CA PRO A 50 -4.71 13.23 5.62
C PRO A 50 -5.95 12.32 5.58
N SER A 51 -6.58 12.25 4.40
CA SER A 51 -7.75 11.41 4.15
C SER A 51 -7.63 10.75 2.78
N ILE A 52 -8.07 9.50 2.70
CA ILE A 52 -8.00 8.68 1.47
C ILE A 52 -8.79 9.35 0.34
N LYS A 53 -10.01 9.84 0.60
CA LYS A 53 -10.87 10.50 -0.41
C LYS A 53 -10.24 11.80 -0.94
N SER A 54 -9.66 12.61 -0.06
CA SER A 54 -8.96 13.86 -0.42
C SER A 54 -7.73 13.56 -1.27
N SER A 55 -6.94 12.58 -0.84
CA SER A 55 -5.74 12.12 -1.54
C SER A 55 -6.06 11.61 -2.94
N LEU A 56 -7.09 10.79 -3.13
CA LEU A 56 -7.49 10.34 -4.47
C LEU A 56 -7.89 11.50 -5.38
N THR A 57 -8.62 12.46 -4.84
CA THR A 57 -9.04 13.66 -5.60
C THR A 57 -7.81 14.45 -6.04
N PHE A 58 -6.80 14.54 -5.17
CA PHE A 58 -5.52 15.16 -5.46
C PHE A 58 -4.71 14.38 -6.52
N LEU A 59 -4.62 13.06 -6.40
CA LEU A 59 -3.92 12.17 -7.32
C LEU A 59 -4.53 12.18 -8.73
N ARG A 60 -5.85 12.41 -8.85
CA ARG A 60 -6.51 12.61 -10.15
C ARG A 60 -6.15 13.94 -10.81
N LYS A 61 -5.96 14.99 -10.01
CA LYS A 61 -5.54 16.31 -10.50
C LYS A 61 -4.04 16.39 -10.78
N THR A 62 -3.25 15.54 -10.13
CA THR A 62 -1.79 15.62 -10.08
C THR A 62 -1.17 14.30 -10.52
N PRO A 63 -0.94 14.09 -11.83
CA PRO A 63 -0.51 12.79 -12.36
C PRO A 63 0.87 12.35 -11.85
N TRP A 64 1.80 13.29 -11.63
CA TRP A 64 3.12 12.95 -11.08
C TRP A 64 3.05 12.39 -9.66
N ALA A 65 2.08 12.84 -8.84
CA ALA A 65 1.91 12.33 -7.48
C ALA A 65 1.37 10.90 -7.49
N ARG A 66 0.50 10.58 -8.47
CA ARG A 66 0.03 9.23 -8.71
C ARG A 66 1.18 8.29 -9.06
N ASP A 67 2.04 8.71 -9.99
CA ASP A 67 3.21 7.93 -10.40
C ASP A 67 4.15 7.67 -9.20
N GLU A 68 4.33 8.66 -8.31
CA GLU A 68 5.14 8.49 -7.11
C GLU A 68 4.55 7.47 -6.11
N VAL A 69 3.22 7.49 -5.92
CA VAL A 69 2.52 6.50 -5.09
C VAL A 69 2.66 5.10 -5.68
N GLU A 70 2.52 4.96 -7.01
CA GLU A 70 2.68 3.69 -7.72
C GLU A 70 4.12 3.16 -7.59
N ARG A 71 5.14 4.01 -7.80
CA ARG A 71 6.55 3.66 -7.59
C ARG A 71 6.81 3.17 -6.16
N LEU A 72 6.28 3.87 -5.17
CA LEU A 72 6.45 3.52 -3.76
C LEU A 72 5.76 2.19 -3.44
N TYR A 73 4.57 1.95 -4.00
CA TYR A 73 3.84 0.69 -3.88
C TYR A 73 4.60 -0.48 -4.50
N LEU A 74 5.18 -0.31 -5.71
CA LEU A 74 5.98 -1.34 -6.36
C LEU A 74 7.20 -1.76 -5.52
N PHE A 75 7.88 -0.79 -4.89
CA PHE A 75 8.98 -1.08 -3.99
C PHE A 75 8.53 -1.86 -2.75
N PHE A 76 7.40 -1.48 -2.18
CA PHE A 76 6.79 -2.16 -1.04
C PHE A 76 6.36 -3.59 -1.38
N ASP A 77 5.65 -3.78 -2.49
CA ASP A 77 5.16 -5.09 -2.93
C ASP A 77 6.32 -6.03 -3.28
N LYS A 78 7.35 -5.54 -3.98
CA LYS A 78 8.56 -6.33 -4.28
C LYS A 78 9.20 -6.86 -2.99
N LYS A 79 9.30 -6.01 -1.96
CA LYS A 79 9.84 -6.41 -0.65
C LYS A 79 8.96 -7.47 0.04
N ARG A 80 7.64 -7.36 -0.09
CA ARG A 80 6.67 -8.34 0.43
C ARG A 80 6.77 -9.69 -0.30
N GLN A 81 6.88 -9.68 -1.63
CA GLN A 81 7.05 -10.90 -2.44
C GLN A 81 8.36 -11.63 -2.12
N LEU A 82 9.47 -10.90 -2.01
CA LEU A 82 10.77 -11.46 -1.57
C LEU A 82 10.68 -12.12 -0.19
N LYS A 83 9.92 -11.55 0.73
CA LYS A 83 9.71 -12.10 2.07
C LYS A 83 8.89 -13.40 2.04
N GLN A 84 7.84 -13.45 1.21
CA GLN A 84 7.01 -14.65 1.02
C GLN A 84 7.75 -15.78 0.29
N ALA A 85 8.57 -15.46 -0.71
CA ALA A 85 9.39 -16.44 -1.43
C ALA A 85 10.41 -17.14 -0.51
N LYS A 86 10.95 -16.43 0.50
CA LYS A 86 11.81 -17.03 1.53
C LYS A 86 11.05 -17.88 2.57
N ALA A 87 9.73 -17.71 2.68
CA ALA A 87 8.90 -18.36 3.69
C ALA A 87 8.16 -19.61 3.20
N LYS A 88 8.22 -19.96 1.91
CA LYS A 88 7.76 -21.28 1.46
C LYS A 88 8.79 -22.33 1.88
N PRO A 89 8.48 -23.24 2.83
CA PRO A 89 9.29 -24.45 2.99
C PRO A 89 9.27 -25.17 1.64
N LYS A 90 10.46 -25.56 1.17
CA LYS A 90 10.59 -26.45 0.01
C LYS A 90 9.65 -27.64 0.25
N PRO A 91 8.82 -28.06 -0.72
CA PRO A 91 8.12 -29.33 -0.57
C PRO A 91 9.20 -30.37 -0.30
N ASP A 92 9.15 -30.96 0.89
CA ASP A 92 10.06 -32.03 1.28
C ASP A 92 9.90 -33.12 0.21
N ARG A 93 10.97 -33.33 -0.54
CA ARG A 93 11.02 -34.32 -1.60
C ARG A 93 11.08 -35.68 -0.91
N MET A 94 9.92 -36.21 -0.57
CA MET A 94 9.74 -37.59 -0.15
C MET A 94 8.32 -38.02 -0.52
N GLU A 95 8.17 -38.52 -1.74
CA GLU A 95 7.32 -39.67 -1.99
C GLU A 95 8.14 -40.65 -2.86
N PHE A 96 8.13 -41.90 -2.41
CA PHE A 96 9.02 -43.01 -2.75
C PHE A 96 8.79 -43.57 -4.16
#